data_AF-A0ABD2XTE9-F1
#
_entry.id   AF-A0ABD2XTE9-F1
#
_cell.length_a   1.000
_cell.length_b   1.000
_cell.length_c   1.000
_cell.angle_alpha   90.00
_cell.angle_beta   90.00
_cell.angle_gamma   90.00
#
_symmetry.space_group_name_H-M   'P 1'
#
loop_
_entity.id
_entity.type
_entity.pdbx_description
1 polymer ?
#
loop_
_entity_poly.entity_id
_entity_poly.type
_entity_poly.pdbx_seq_one_letter_code
_entity_poly.pdbx_strand_id
1 'polypeptide(L)'
;MAFNGDGPHSKRQRLEESGHRNHEYGGYGDEPRRKREDNNKPNHVLLFTIINPVYPITVEVLHAISHSSGQVQRIVIFKKNGVQAMVEYPLIL
;
A
#
# COMPACT_ATOMS: atom_id res chain seq x y z
N MET A 1 -17.98 -8.54 41.11
CA MET A 1 -18.14 -8.74 39.65
C MET A 1 -17.58 -10.12 39.33
N ALA A 2 -18.42 -11.01 38.80
CA ALA A 2 -18.09 -12.41 38.54
C ALA A 2 -17.42 -12.57 37.17
N PHE A 3 -16.35 -13.36 37.10
CA PHE A 3 -15.80 -13.90 35.86
C PHE A 3 -15.83 -15.42 36.01
N ASN A 4 -16.68 -16.08 35.23
CA ASN A 4 -16.88 -17.53 35.24
C ASN A 4 -16.26 -18.16 33.98
N GLY A 5 -15.51 -19.24 34.17
CA GLY A 5 -15.70 -20.45 33.37
C GLY A 5 -14.55 -20.90 32.47
N ASP A 6 -13.71 -21.77 33.01
CA ASP A 6 -12.95 -22.81 32.30
C ASP A 6 -13.82 -23.61 31.29
N GLY A 7 -13.19 -24.08 30.20
CA GLY A 7 -13.77 -25.03 29.21
C GLY A 7 -14.08 -26.42 29.82
N PRO A 8 -14.48 -27.48 29.05
CA PRO A 8 -13.73 -28.02 27.90
C PRO A 8 -14.53 -28.69 26.74
N HIS A 9 -13.80 -28.98 25.64
CA HIS A 9 -13.81 -30.20 24.80
C HIS A 9 -15.04 -30.67 23.98
N SER A 10 -14.85 -30.64 22.65
CA SER A 10 -14.95 -31.80 21.73
C SER A 10 -16.31 -32.49 21.41
N LYS A 11 -16.62 -32.47 20.10
CA LYS A 11 -17.32 -33.45 19.23
C LYS A 11 -18.75 -33.12 18.72
N ARG A 12 -18.85 -33.25 17.38
CA ARG A 12 -19.97 -33.09 16.44
C ARG A 12 -21.26 -33.87 16.81
N GLN A 13 -22.44 -33.38 16.41
CA GLN A 13 -23.41 -34.20 15.65
C GLN A 13 -24.42 -33.36 14.85
N ARG A 14 -24.65 -33.80 13.61
CA ARG A 14 -25.54 -33.34 12.53
C ARG A 14 -27.01 -33.33 12.93
N LEU A 15 -27.76 -32.28 12.57
CA LEU A 15 -29.22 -32.34 12.39
C LEU A 15 -29.53 -31.97 10.93
N GLU A 16 -30.08 -32.94 10.20
CA GLU A 16 -30.76 -32.70 8.93
C GLU A 16 -32.21 -32.35 9.25
N GLU A 17 -32.74 -31.24 8.70
CA GLU A 17 -34.06 -31.22 8.06
C GLU A 17 -34.35 -29.85 7.39
N SER A 18 -34.58 -29.94 6.08
CA SER A 18 -35.53 -29.21 5.24
C SER A 18 -36.07 -27.83 5.66
N GLY A 19 -35.78 -26.84 4.79
CA GLY A 19 -36.60 -25.63 4.65
C GLY A 19 -36.18 -24.81 3.43
N HIS A 20 -36.92 -24.89 2.33
CA HIS A 20 -36.78 -24.01 1.18
C HIS A 20 -37.02 -22.55 1.59
N ARG A 21 -36.01 -21.69 1.43
CA ARG A 21 -36.20 -20.23 1.32
C ARG A 21 -35.41 -19.71 0.14
N ASN A 22 -36.10 -19.58 -0.99
CA ASN A 22 -35.73 -18.64 -2.04
C ASN A 22 -35.69 -17.25 -1.41
N HIS A 23 -34.48 -16.70 -1.23
CA HIS A 23 -34.31 -15.27 -0.98
C HIS A 23 -33.56 -14.68 -2.17
N GLU A 24 -34.35 -14.36 -3.20
CA GLU A 24 -33.99 -13.37 -4.20
C GLU A 24 -33.92 -12.01 -3.49
N TYR A 25 -32.71 -11.50 -3.32
CA TYR A 25 -32.48 -10.08 -3.09
C TYR A 25 -31.64 -9.56 -4.24
N GLY A 26 -32.33 -8.98 -5.23
CA GLY A 26 -31.76 -7.92 -6.02
C GLY A 26 -31.34 -6.79 -5.09
N GLY A 27 -30.06 -6.47 -5.11
CA GLY A 27 -29.49 -5.33 -4.42
C GLY A 27 -28.47 -4.68 -5.34
N TYR A 28 -28.88 -3.58 -5.98
CA TYR A 28 -27.96 -2.65 -6.63
C TYR A 28 -26.95 -2.16 -5.59
N GLY A 29 -25.80 -2.81 -5.59
CA GLY A 29 -24.63 -2.42 -4.82
C GLY A 29 -23.44 -2.42 -5.75
N ASP A 30 -23.50 -1.63 -6.83
CA ASP A 30 -22.29 -1.12 -7.47
C ASP A 30 -21.68 -0.14 -6.45
N GLU A 31 -21.10 -0.67 -5.36
CA GLU A 31 -20.08 0.07 -4.66
C GLU A 31 -19.09 0.47 -5.75
N PRO A 32 -18.78 1.75 -5.95
CA PRO A 32 -17.66 2.13 -6.77
C PRO A 32 -16.43 1.58 -6.04
N ARG A 33 -16.09 0.32 -6.33
CA ARG A 33 -14.80 -0.29 -6.06
C ARG A 33 -13.84 0.75 -6.57
N ARG A 34 -13.21 1.50 -5.66
CA ARG A 34 -12.23 2.54 -5.97
C ARG A 34 -11.41 1.98 -7.10
N LYS A 35 -11.64 2.47 -8.31
CA LYS A 35 -11.06 1.91 -9.53
C LYS A 35 -9.59 2.17 -9.32
N ARG A 36 -8.86 1.14 -8.87
CA ARG A 36 -7.43 1.27 -8.57
C ARG A 36 -6.86 1.84 -9.86
N GLU A 37 -6.28 3.02 -9.77
CA GLU A 37 -5.67 3.67 -10.92
C GLU A 37 -4.80 2.63 -11.60
N ASP A 38 -4.91 2.57 -12.92
CA ASP A 38 -4.31 1.55 -13.75
C ASP A 38 -2.82 1.46 -13.39
N ASN A 39 -2.43 0.44 -12.63
CA ASN A 39 -1.09 0.31 -12.04
C ASN A 39 -0.03 0.09 -13.13
N ASN A 40 -0.47 -0.04 -14.39
CA ASN A 40 0.36 -0.05 -15.58
C ASN A 40 0.86 1.34 -16.00
N LYS A 41 0.32 2.44 -15.44
CA LYS A 41 0.86 3.77 -15.75
C LYS A 41 2.20 3.96 -15.03
N PRO A 42 3.28 4.29 -15.75
CA PRO A 42 4.57 4.55 -15.13
C PRO A 42 4.46 5.75 -14.18
N ASN A 43 5.04 5.60 -12.97
CA ASN A 43 5.14 6.69 -12.01
C ASN A 43 6.39 7.53 -12.32
N HIS A 44 6.24 8.85 -12.26
CA HIS A 44 7.31 9.81 -12.49
C HIS A 44 8.09 10.16 -11.20
N VAL A 45 7.80 9.47 -10.10
CA VAL A 45 8.50 9.58 -8.82
C VAL A 45 9.29 8.31 -8.53
N LEU A 46 10.59 8.46 -8.27
CA LEU A 46 11.50 7.39 -7.89
C LEU A 46 11.86 7.47 -6.41
N LEU A 47 11.83 6.33 -5.71
CA LEU A 47 12.31 6.20 -4.34
C LEU A 47 13.75 5.70 -4.34
N PHE A 48 14.66 6.52 -3.82
CA PHE A 48 16.06 6.21 -3.63
C PHE A 48 16.26 5.76 -2.18
N THR A 49 16.93 4.63 -1.99
CA THR A 49 17.37 4.16 -0.65
C THR A 49 18.88 4.20 -0.61
N ILE A 50 19.44 4.98 0.31
CA ILE A 50 20.88 5.18 0.40
C ILE A 50 21.46 4.15 1.36
N ILE A 51 22.32 3.30 0.82
CA ILE A 51 23.00 2.24 1.57
C ILE A 51 24.32 2.78 2.13
N ASN A 52 24.54 2.55 3.43
CA ASN A 52 25.76 2.93 4.13
C ASN A 52 26.21 4.39 3.89
N PRO A 53 25.36 5.40 4.14
CA PRO A 53 25.74 6.80 3.96
C PRO A 53 26.83 7.20 4.96
N VAL A 54 28.09 7.22 4.49
CA VAL A 54 29.25 7.68 5.27
C VAL A 54 29.41 9.21 5.26
N TYR A 55 28.77 9.89 4.31
CA TYR A 55 28.73 11.34 4.19
C TYR A 55 27.29 11.86 4.12
N PRO A 56 27.04 13.13 4.49
CA PRO A 56 25.72 13.74 4.36
C PRO A 56 25.22 13.68 2.92
N ILE A 57 23.98 13.22 2.74
CA ILE A 57 23.29 13.22 1.45
C ILE A 57 22.46 14.50 1.37
N THR A 58 22.90 15.43 0.52
CA THR A 58 22.20 16.70 0.27
C THR A 58 21.42 16.64 -1.03
N VAL A 59 20.58 17.66 -1.24
CA VAL A 59 19.78 17.79 -2.46
C VAL A 59 20.68 17.95 -3.69
N GLU A 60 21.79 18.66 -3.56
CA GLU A 60 22.74 18.90 -4.63
C GLU A 60 23.42 17.61 -5.09
N VAL A 61 23.78 16.72 -4.16
CA VAL A 61 24.34 15.39 -4.49
C VAL A 61 23.34 14.57 -5.29
N LEU A 62 22.08 14.52 -4.85
CA LEU A 62 21.04 13.77 -5.55
C LEU A 62 20.69 14.39 -6.91
N HIS A 63 20.68 15.72 -7.00
CA HIS A 63 20.48 16.45 -8.25
C HIS A 63 21.63 16.19 -9.24
N ALA A 64 22.88 16.21 -8.78
CA ALA A 64 24.06 15.91 -9.59
C ALA A 64 23.99 14.52 -10.25
N ILE A 65 23.39 13.54 -9.56
CA ILE A 65 23.19 12.18 -10.09
C ILE A 65 21.97 12.12 -11.02
N SER A 66 20.90 12.83 -10.67
CA SER A 66 19.58 12.65 -11.29
C SER A 66 19.37 13.50 -12.54
N HIS A 67 20.06 14.64 -12.66
CA HIS A 67 19.85 15.58 -13.77
C HIS A 67 20.23 15.01 -15.14
N SER A 68 21.12 14.01 -15.20
CA SER A 68 21.51 13.36 -16.46
C SER A 68 20.40 12.47 -17.01
N SER A 69 19.49 12.00 -16.14
CA SER A 69 18.37 11.14 -16.50
C SER A 69 17.14 11.92 -16.97
N GLY A 70 17.10 13.23 -16.72
CA GLY A 70 16.01 14.12 -17.09
C GLY A 70 15.95 15.36 -16.21
N GLN A 71 15.05 16.29 -16.53
CA GLN A 71 14.81 17.46 -15.70
C GLN A 71 14.27 17.02 -14.33
N VAL A 72 14.95 17.40 -13.25
CA VAL A 72 14.49 17.12 -11.90
C VAL A 72 13.49 18.18 -11.47
N GLN A 73 12.28 17.76 -11.07
CA GLN A 73 11.23 18.67 -10.62
C GLN A 73 11.27 18.88 -9.11
N ARG A 74 11.37 17.82 -8.32
CA ARG A 74 11.41 17.87 -6.85
C ARG A 74 12.31 16.78 -6.28
N ILE A 75 13.00 17.12 -5.20
CA ILE A 75 13.75 16.17 -4.37
C ILE A 75 13.29 16.36 -2.93
N VAL A 76 12.86 15.28 -2.30
CA VAL A 76 12.53 15.24 -0.86
C VAL A 76 13.41 14.21 -0.20
N ILE A 77 14.18 14.63 0.80
CA ILE A 77 15.05 13.74 1.58
C ILE A 77 14.42 13.53 2.95
N PHE A 78 14.34 12.28 3.40
CA PHE A 78 13.80 11.94 4.71
C PHE A 78 14.60 10.82 5.37
N LYS A 79 14.54 10.80 6.70
CA LYS A 79 15.22 9.80 7.53
C LYS A 79 14.19 8.97 8.27
N LYS A 80 13.89 7.79 7.73
CA LYS A 80 13.00 6.80 8.35
C LYS A 80 13.57 5.41 8.09
N ASN A 81 14.21 4.84 9.11
CA ASN A 81 14.93 3.55 9.02
C ASN A 81 16.09 3.55 8.00
N GLY A 82 16.79 4.68 7.88
CA GLY A 82 17.80 4.92 6.86
C GLY A 82 17.60 6.27 6.20
N VAL A 83 18.52 6.66 5.31
CA VAL A 83 18.34 7.85 4.47
C VAL A 83 17.65 7.41 3.19
N GLN A 84 16.54 8.06 2.88
CA GLN A 84 15.80 7.85 1.64
C GLN A 84 15.51 9.19 0.98
N ALA A 85 15.27 9.16 -0.32
CA ALA A 85 14.86 10.33 -1.06
C ALA A 85 13.82 9.98 -2.12
N MET A 86 12.86 10.88 -2.33
CA MET A 86 11.96 10.83 -3.47
C MET A 86 12.42 11.86 -4.50
N VAL A 87 12.62 11.40 -5.73
CA VAL A 87 13.00 12.25 -6.88
C VAL A 87 11.89 12.21 -7.89
N GLU A 88 11.37 13.38 -8.24
CA GLU A 88 10.29 13.53 -9.20
C GLU A 88 10.79 14.13 -10.52
N TYR A 89 10.33 13.55 -11.61
CA TYR A 89 10.55 14.02 -12.97
C TYR A 89 9.25 14.53 -13.58
N PRO A 90 9.28 15.50 -14.52
CA PRO A 90 8.08 15.91 -15.23
C PRO A 90 7.57 14.76 -16.11
N LEU A 91 6.25 14.58 -16.14
CA LEU A 91 5.61 13.77 -17.17
C LEU A 91 5.62 14.58 -18.47
N ILE A 92 6.64 14.40 -19.30
CA ILE A 92 6.65 14.96 -20.65
C ILE A 92 5.70 14.08 -21.48
N LEU A 93 4.47 14.56 -21.69
CA LEU A 93 3.51 13.98 -22.64
C LEU A 93 3.87 14.37 -24.07
#